data_AF-A0A2E6NFU6-F1
#
_entry.id   AF-A0A2E6NFU6-F1
#
_cell.length_a   1.000
_cell.length_b   1.000
_cell.length_c   1.000
_cell.angle_alpha   90.00
_cell.angle_beta   90.00
_cell.angle_gamma   90.00
#
_symmetry.space_group_name_H-M   'P 1'
#
loop_
_entity.id
_entity.type
_entity.pdbx_description
1 polymer ?
#
loop_
_entity_poly.entity_id
_entity_poly.type
_entity_poly.pdbx_seq_one_letter_code
_entity_poly.pdbx_strand_id
1 'polypeptide(L)'
;MRLDLQSRASGFDSRPGSVWVIALLPLLLLLALITVIVWTDPADSVRDNSHPLVEELTFNAVRLQPGVINVTVLNDGPDQVSIAQVQIDDAFWAFESDRGTVLKHLDRTTLTIPYPWVSGDTHVVRVVTSNGVTFDYEIAVAVETPMPEWRFFAAFTIIGIYVGVIPVMLGLLWFPLVSRLGKTGLAFLLSLTIGLLLFLLVDTGREGFEIAVVMPESYHGVALLFFSAATAYLGLEALRSWLSTRKSRANPGMVSGKWVIALLVAIGIGLHNFGEGLAIGAAFAQGAAGLGTLLIVGFTLHNTTEGLAIVAPLANERTRIVDLLKLGLIGGIPTILGTWLGGFVYSPVWSVLFLGLGVGAIAQVVVQITRQMTTDAPAAQFLAKAPVLGGLCAGFVIMYVTGMLVG
;
A
#
# COMPACT_ATOMS: atom_id res chain seq x y z
N MET A 1 -12.85 27.01 -52.34
CA MET A 1 -12.55 25.63 -52.76
C MET A 1 -12.30 24.80 -51.50
N ARG A 2 -13.39 24.37 -50.83
CA ARG A 2 -13.36 23.41 -49.72
C ARG A 2 -13.45 22.03 -50.37
N LEU A 3 -12.39 21.24 -50.27
CA LEU A 3 -12.37 19.87 -50.77
C LEU A 3 -12.90 18.94 -49.70
N ASP A 4 -13.89 18.15 -50.11
CA ASP A 4 -14.54 17.06 -49.39
C ASP A 4 -13.55 16.07 -48.79
N LEU A 5 -13.59 15.93 -47.47
CA LEU A 5 -12.98 14.82 -46.72
C LEU A 5 -14.06 14.06 -45.90
N GLN A 6 -15.28 13.97 -46.41
CA GLN A 6 -16.42 13.36 -45.70
C GLN A 6 -16.99 12.07 -46.32
N SER A 7 -16.31 11.39 -47.25
CA SER A 7 -16.92 10.25 -47.97
C SER A 7 -16.24 8.87 -47.84
N ARG A 8 -15.43 8.60 -46.80
CA ARG A 8 -14.80 7.26 -46.63
C ARG A 8 -14.90 6.64 -45.24
N ALA A 9 -16.07 6.72 -44.60
CA ALA A 9 -16.38 5.89 -43.44
C ALA A 9 -17.83 5.37 -43.49
N SER A 10 -18.23 4.79 -44.62
CA SER A 10 -19.48 4.02 -44.73
C SER A 10 -19.12 2.53 -44.87
N GLY A 11 -19.21 1.78 -43.77
CA GLY A 11 -18.96 0.34 -43.85
C GLY A 11 -18.70 -0.42 -42.55
N PHE A 12 -19.23 0.00 -41.40
CA PHE A 12 -19.41 -0.94 -40.27
C PHE A 12 -20.79 -0.72 -39.69
N ASP A 13 -21.74 -1.49 -40.22
CA ASP A 13 -23.08 -1.65 -39.70
C ASP A 13 -22.95 -2.23 -38.27
N SER A 14 -22.87 -1.36 -37.28
CA SER A 14 -22.55 -1.69 -35.90
C SER A 14 -23.82 -2.14 -35.18
N ARG A 15 -24.33 -3.32 -35.59
CA ARG A 15 -25.20 -4.10 -34.71
C ARG A 15 -24.39 -4.37 -33.43
N PRO A 16 -24.90 -4.06 -32.23
CA PRO A 16 -24.12 -4.17 -30.99
C PRO A 16 -23.51 -5.57 -30.80
N GLY A 17 -24.13 -6.64 -31.33
CA GLY A 17 -23.57 -7.99 -31.33
C GLY A 17 -22.30 -8.19 -32.16
N SER A 18 -22.08 -7.43 -33.25
CA SER A 18 -20.89 -7.56 -34.11
C SER A 18 -19.62 -7.04 -33.42
N VAL A 19 -19.75 -5.97 -32.64
CA VAL A 19 -18.62 -5.36 -31.92
C VAL A 19 -18.12 -6.28 -30.81
N TRP A 20 -19.02 -6.95 -30.08
CA TRP A 20 -18.63 -7.92 -29.06
C TRP A 20 -17.98 -9.17 -29.65
N VAL A 21 -18.45 -9.65 -30.82
CA VAL A 21 -17.81 -10.78 -31.52
C VAL A 21 -16.39 -10.41 -31.96
N ILE A 22 -16.19 -9.21 -32.51
CA ILE A 22 -14.84 -8.74 -32.91
C ILE A 22 -13.93 -8.53 -31.69
N ALA A 23 -14.47 -8.07 -30.55
CA ALA A 23 -13.70 -7.88 -29.33
C ALA A 23 -13.37 -9.20 -28.60
N LEU A 24 -14.28 -10.18 -28.62
CA LEU A 24 -14.12 -11.46 -27.92
C LEU A 24 -13.36 -12.50 -28.76
N LEU A 25 -13.41 -12.40 -30.09
CA LEU A 25 -12.75 -13.38 -30.97
C LEU A 25 -11.23 -13.48 -30.71
N PRO A 26 -10.45 -12.38 -30.60
CA PRO A 26 -9.03 -12.46 -30.25
C PRO A 26 -8.79 -13.10 -28.88
N LEU A 27 -9.65 -12.83 -27.89
CA LEU A 27 -9.54 -13.41 -26.55
C LEU A 27 -9.83 -14.92 -26.56
N LEU A 28 -10.85 -15.35 -27.32
CA LEU A 28 -11.17 -16.77 -27.50
C LEU A 28 -10.07 -17.50 -28.28
N LEU A 29 -9.52 -16.88 -29.33
CA LEU A 29 -8.39 -17.43 -30.07
C LEU A 29 -7.12 -17.51 -29.22
N LEU A 30 -6.86 -16.50 -28.39
CA LEU A 30 -5.75 -16.51 -27.43
C LEU A 30 -5.94 -17.61 -26.39
N LEU A 31 -7.15 -17.75 -25.82
CA LEU A 31 -7.47 -18.82 -24.87
C LEU A 31 -7.29 -20.20 -25.52
N ALA A 32 -7.76 -20.38 -26.76
CA ALA A 32 -7.57 -21.61 -27.51
C ALA A 32 -6.08 -21.88 -27.77
N LEU A 33 -5.31 -20.88 -28.17
CA LEU A 33 -3.87 -20.99 -28.37
C LEU A 33 -3.13 -21.36 -27.08
N ILE A 34 -3.43 -20.69 -25.95
CA ILE A 34 -2.87 -21.01 -24.64
C ILE A 34 -3.22 -22.45 -24.25
N THR A 35 -4.48 -22.87 -24.46
CA THR A 35 -4.92 -24.24 -24.17
C THR A 35 -4.13 -25.26 -25.01
N VAL A 36 -3.92 -24.98 -26.30
CA VAL A 36 -3.08 -25.81 -27.17
C VAL A 36 -1.64 -25.84 -26.66
N ILE A 37 -1.04 -24.69 -26.35
CA ILE A 37 0.34 -24.61 -25.85
C ILE A 37 0.50 -25.42 -24.56
N VAL A 38 -0.38 -25.22 -23.57
CA VAL A 38 -0.35 -25.95 -22.30
C VAL A 38 -0.57 -27.44 -22.51
N TRP A 39 -1.42 -27.84 -23.45
CA TRP A 39 -1.70 -29.25 -23.71
C TRP A 39 -0.60 -29.95 -24.51
N THR A 40 0.02 -29.24 -25.46
CA THR A 40 1.11 -29.76 -26.29
C THR A 40 2.47 -29.70 -25.62
N ASP A 41 2.61 -28.88 -24.56
CA ASP A 41 3.85 -28.55 -23.85
C ASP A 41 5.09 -28.58 -24.77
N PRO A 42 5.16 -27.66 -25.76
CA PRO A 42 6.23 -27.70 -26.74
C PRO A 42 7.60 -27.49 -26.09
N ALA A 43 7.66 -26.92 -24.88
CA ALA A 43 8.89 -26.78 -24.11
C ALA A 43 9.42 -28.16 -23.69
N ASP A 44 8.56 -29.09 -23.27
CA ASP A 44 8.95 -30.46 -22.92
C ASP A 44 9.58 -31.21 -24.11
N SER A 45 9.11 -30.93 -25.34
CA SER A 45 9.69 -31.52 -26.56
C SER A 45 11.09 -31.01 -26.92
N VAL A 46 11.51 -29.88 -26.35
CA VAL A 46 12.82 -29.25 -26.56
C VAL A 46 13.73 -29.40 -25.34
N ARG A 47 13.16 -29.65 -24.15
CA ARG A 47 13.88 -29.95 -22.92
C ARG A 47 14.54 -31.32 -23.03
N ASP A 48 15.85 -31.35 -23.28
CA ASP A 48 16.64 -32.55 -23.00
C ASP A 48 16.63 -32.79 -21.47
N ASN A 49 16.65 -34.06 -21.04
CA ASN A 49 16.57 -34.50 -19.63
C ASN A 49 17.76 -34.03 -18.76
N SER A 50 18.59 -33.13 -19.27
CA SER A 50 19.86 -32.65 -18.74
C SER A 50 19.83 -31.19 -18.30
N HIS A 51 18.69 -30.48 -18.43
CA HIS A 51 18.55 -29.13 -17.88
C HIS A 51 18.39 -29.16 -16.35
N PRO A 52 19.12 -28.31 -15.60
CA PRO A 52 18.97 -28.24 -14.16
C PRO A 52 17.57 -27.75 -13.80
N LEU A 53 16.90 -28.46 -12.89
CA LEU A 53 15.61 -28.05 -12.34
C LEU A 53 15.78 -26.68 -11.65
N VAL A 54 14.87 -25.76 -11.93
CA VAL A 54 14.83 -24.45 -11.27
C VAL A 54 13.91 -24.57 -10.07
N GLU A 55 14.50 -24.91 -8.93
CA GLU A 55 13.79 -24.95 -7.65
C GLU A 55 13.90 -23.57 -6.98
N GLU A 56 12.76 -22.99 -6.63
CA GLU A 56 12.71 -21.72 -5.92
C GLU A 56 11.58 -21.75 -4.90
N LEU A 57 11.94 -21.89 -3.63
CA LEU A 57 11.00 -21.85 -2.52
C LEU A 57 11.12 -20.52 -1.78
N THR A 58 9.99 -19.83 -1.63
CA THR A 58 9.90 -18.59 -0.86
C THR A 58 9.07 -18.79 0.40
N PHE A 59 9.51 -18.16 1.49
CA PHE A 59 8.82 -18.15 2.77
C PHE A 59 7.81 -17.00 2.80
N ASN A 60 6.53 -17.32 2.86
CA ASN A 60 5.47 -16.31 2.81
C ASN A 60 5.01 -15.82 4.18
N ALA A 61 5.05 -16.69 5.18
CA ALA A 61 4.66 -16.37 6.55
C ALA A 61 5.28 -17.37 7.52
N VAL A 62 5.80 -16.86 8.63
CA VAL A 62 6.25 -17.66 9.76
C VAL A 62 5.45 -17.25 10.99
N ARG A 63 4.84 -18.22 11.67
CA ARG A 63 4.03 -17.99 12.86
C ARG A 63 4.55 -18.84 14.00
N LEU A 64 4.86 -18.19 15.12
CA LEU A 64 5.36 -18.83 16.31
C LEU A 64 4.22 -18.99 17.32
N GLN A 65 4.00 -20.22 17.74
CA GLN A 65 3.08 -20.60 18.81
C GLN A 65 3.85 -21.36 19.89
N PRO A 66 3.37 -21.43 21.14
CA PRO A 66 4.08 -22.16 22.18
C PRO A 66 4.45 -23.58 21.75
N GLY A 67 5.75 -23.86 21.61
CA GLY A 67 6.28 -25.17 21.23
C GLY A 67 6.17 -25.56 19.75
N VAL A 68 5.72 -24.65 18.87
CA VAL A 68 5.51 -24.93 17.45
C VAL A 68 5.93 -23.74 16.58
N ILE A 69 6.62 -24.02 15.48
CA ILE A 69 6.89 -23.06 14.40
C ILE A 69 6.09 -23.50 13.18
N ASN A 70 5.20 -22.62 12.70
CA ASN A 70 4.43 -22.83 11.48
C ASN A 70 5.01 -21.99 10.35
N VAL A 71 5.43 -22.64 9.27
CA VAL A 71 6.13 -22.01 8.14
C VAL A 71 5.34 -22.23 6.86
N THR A 72 4.86 -21.16 6.25
CA THR A 72 4.19 -21.23 4.94
C THR A 72 5.21 -21.04 3.83
N VAL A 73 5.37 -22.06 3.00
CA VAL A 73 6.30 -22.08 1.85
C VAL A 73 5.50 -22.04 0.55
N LEU A 74 6.01 -21.33 -0.45
CA LEU A 74 5.50 -21.22 -1.82
C LEU A 74 6.58 -21.68 -2.79
N ASN A 75 6.19 -22.46 -3.79
CA ASN A 75 7.03 -22.68 -4.96
C ASN A 75 6.84 -21.54 -5.95
N ASP A 76 7.85 -20.67 -6.05
CA ASP A 76 7.89 -19.57 -7.03
C ASP A 76 8.56 -19.98 -8.34
N GLY A 77 9.29 -21.10 -8.32
CA GLY A 77 9.97 -21.65 -9.48
C GLY A 77 9.00 -22.26 -10.50
N PRO A 78 9.42 -22.37 -11.77
CA PRO A 78 8.60 -22.93 -12.85
C PRO A 78 8.43 -24.45 -12.71
N ASP A 79 9.39 -25.12 -12.08
CA ASP A 79 9.42 -26.58 -11.97
C ASP A 79 8.83 -27.06 -10.64
N GLN A 80 8.39 -28.31 -10.60
CA GLN A 80 7.84 -28.91 -9.39
C GLN A 80 8.94 -29.15 -8.34
N VAL A 81 8.69 -28.77 -7.09
CA VAL A 81 9.62 -28.94 -5.97
C VAL A 81 9.04 -29.91 -4.95
N SER A 82 9.87 -30.84 -4.45
CA SER A 82 9.50 -31.74 -3.36
C SER A 82 10.33 -31.44 -2.12
N ILE A 83 9.67 -31.08 -1.02
CA ILE A 83 10.29 -30.85 0.28
C ILE A 83 10.61 -32.21 0.92
N ALA A 84 11.87 -32.41 1.31
CA ALA A 84 12.34 -33.66 1.90
C ALA A 84 12.60 -33.54 3.40
N GLN A 85 13.24 -32.46 3.84
CA GLN A 85 13.66 -32.28 5.23
C GLN A 85 13.54 -30.81 5.65
N VAL A 86 13.48 -30.60 6.97
CA VAL A 86 13.55 -29.27 7.59
C VAL A 86 14.61 -29.29 8.67
N GLN A 87 15.40 -28.22 8.76
CA GLN A 87 16.33 -27.97 9.84
C GLN A 87 15.93 -26.71 10.61
N ILE A 88 16.13 -26.74 11.92
CA ILE A 88 16.10 -25.56 12.80
C ILE A 88 17.47 -25.50 13.46
N ASP A 89 18.18 -24.38 13.29
CA ASP A 89 19.53 -24.16 13.86
C ASP A 89 20.49 -25.32 13.53
N ASP A 90 20.54 -25.69 12.25
CA ASP A 90 21.33 -26.80 11.68
C ASP A 90 21.00 -28.22 12.20
N ALA A 91 19.95 -28.36 13.02
CA ALA A 91 19.45 -29.66 13.48
C ALA A 91 18.22 -30.11 12.67
N PHE A 92 18.19 -31.37 12.23
CA PHE A 92 17.02 -31.93 11.55
C PHE A 92 15.84 -32.15 12.49
N TRP A 93 14.65 -31.74 12.06
CA TRP A 93 13.42 -31.90 12.81
C TRP A 93 12.32 -32.59 12.00
N ALA A 94 11.43 -33.29 12.69
CA ALA A 94 10.19 -33.77 12.11
C ALA A 94 9.27 -32.58 11.78
N PHE A 95 8.48 -32.70 10.72
CA PHE A 95 7.48 -31.72 10.35
C PHE A 95 6.24 -32.41 9.79
N GLU A 96 5.10 -31.73 9.89
CA GLU A 96 3.87 -32.10 9.21
C GLU A 96 3.53 -31.06 8.15
N SER A 97 2.88 -31.47 7.07
CA SER A 97 2.50 -30.58 5.97
C SER A 97 0.99 -30.67 5.71
N ASP A 98 0.30 -29.53 5.64
CA ASP A 98 -1.15 -29.48 5.48
C ASP A 98 -1.63 -29.89 4.07
N ARG A 99 -0.83 -29.63 3.03
CA ARG A 99 -1.16 -29.91 1.62
C ARG A 99 -0.18 -30.84 0.91
N GLY A 100 0.61 -31.57 1.69
CA GLY A 100 1.67 -32.45 1.18
C GLY A 100 2.98 -31.72 0.91
N THR A 101 4.00 -32.44 0.48
CA THR A 101 5.37 -31.91 0.33
C THR A 101 5.77 -31.61 -1.11
N VAL A 102 4.90 -31.95 -2.07
CA VAL A 102 5.15 -31.78 -3.49
C VAL A 102 4.36 -30.56 -3.98
N LEU A 103 5.07 -29.52 -4.41
CA LEU A 103 4.52 -28.22 -4.76
C LEU A 103 4.73 -27.96 -6.26
N LYS A 104 3.65 -27.73 -7.01
CA LYS A 104 3.75 -27.18 -8.36
C LYS A 104 3.98 -25.67 -8.30
N HIS A 105 4.25 -25.05 -9.45
CA HIS A 105 4.36 -23.60 -9.54
C HIS A 105 3.13 -22.92 -8.91
N LEU A 106 3.39 -21.97 -8.00
CA LEU A 106 2.41 -21.24 -7.18
C LEU A 106 1.65 -22.05 -6.13
N ASP A 107 1.93 -23.34 -5.95
CA ASP A 107 1.39 -24.10 -4.83
C ASP A 107 2.05 -23.67 -3.52
N ARG A 108 1.24 -23.72 -2.46
CA ARG A 108 1.64 -23.36 -1.10
C ARG A 108 1.34 -24.49 -0.14
N THR A 109 2.21 -24.69 0.84
CA THR A 109 1.97 -25.59 1.97
C THR A 109 2.47 -24.98 3.28
N THR A 110 1.84 -25.37 4.39
CA THR A 110 2.23 -24.96 5.74
C THR A 110 2.93 -26.12 6.42
N LEU A 111 4.21 -25.92 6.76
CA LEU A 111 5.02 -26.86 7.52
C LEU A 111 4.85 -26.57 9.01
N THR A 112 4.34 -27.54 9.76
CA THR A 112 4.18 -27.49 11.22
C THR A 112 5.34 -28.22 11.87
N ILE A 113 6.19 -27.49 12.60
CA ILE A 113 7.43 -28.02 13.18
C ILE A 113 7.31 -27.93 14.71
N PRO A 114 7.24 -29.06 15.43
CA PRO A 114 7.13 -29.08 16.89
C PRO A 114 8.50 -28.76 17.53
N TYR A 115 8.85 -27.47 17.55
CA TYR A 115 10.11 -26.96 18.06
C TYR A 115 9.89 -26.08 19.31
N PRO A 116 10.49 -26.41 20.47
CA PRO A 116 10.36 -25.64 21.70
C PRO A 116 11.26 -24.40 21.69
N TRP A 117 10.94 -23.43 20.83
CA TRP A 117 11.67 -22.16 20.74
C TRP A 117 11.59 -21.36 22.05
N VAL A 118 12.60 -20.50 22.25
CA VAL A 118 12.70 -19.62 23.42
C VAL A 118 12.49 -18.18 22.97
N SER A 119 11.69 -17.42 23.72
CA SER A 119 11.39 -16.05 23.33
C SER A 119 12.65 -15.17 23.40
N GLY A 120 12.87 -14.39 22.35
CA GLY A 120 14.02 -13.50 22.21
C GLY A 120 15.20 -14.10 21.46
N ASP A 121 15.23 -15.42 21.27
CA ASP A 121 16.31 -16.09 20.55
C ASP A 121 16.17 -15.91 19.03
N THR A 122 17.30 -15.95 18.34
CA THR A 122 17.36 -16.00 16.88
C THR A 122 17.35 -17.46 16.42
N HIS A 123 16.55 -17.76 15.40
CA HIS A 123 16.48 -19.10 14.82
C HIS A 123 16.60 -19.05 13.30
N VAL A 124 17.22 -20.06 12.70
CA VAL A 124 17.24 -20.24 11.24
C VAL A 124 16.44 -21.48 10.87
N VAL A 125 15.39 -21.29 10.08
CA VAL A 125 14.64 -22.38 9.47
C VAL A 125 15.20 -22.65 8.09
N ARG A 126 15.68 -23.86 7.84
CA ARG A 126 16.15 -24.31 6.53
C ARG A 126 15.26 -25.42 5.99
N VAL A 127 14.71 -25.21 4.79
CA VAL A 127 13.95 -26.21 4.05
C VAL A 127 14.87 -26.85 3.02
N VAL A 128 14.92 -28.18 3.01
CA VAL A 128 15.76 -28.97 2.10
C VAL A 128 14.89 -29.76 1.14
N THR A 129 15.13 -29.62 -0.16
CA THR A 129 14.40 -30.34 -1.21
C THR A 129 14.94 -31.75 -1.41
N SER A 130 14.20 -32.59 -2.15
CA SER A 130 14.65 -33.95 -2.52
C SER A 130 15.93 -33.96 -3.35
N ASN A 131 16.23 -32.84 -4.03
CA ASN A 131 17.44 -32.66 -4.82
C ASN A 131 18.59 -32.06 -4.00
N GLY A 132 18.39 -31.80 -2.71
CA GLY A 132 19.40 -31.28 -1.79
C GLY A 132 19.60 -29.76 -1.88
N VAL A 133 18.74 -29.03 -2.58
CA VAL A 133 18.74 -27.56 -2.58
C VAL A 133 18.17 -27.08 -1.25
N THR A 134 18.74 -26.02 -0.70
CA THR A 134 18.39 -25.49 0.62
C THR A 134 17.90 -24.06 0.53
N PHE A 135 16.82 -23.76 1.24
CA PHE A 135 16.25 -22.43 1.36
C PHE A 135 16.16 -22.04 2.83
N ASP A 136 16.72 -20.89 3.19
CA ASP A 136 16.87 -20.47 4.57
C ASP A 136 15.95 -19.27 4.87
N TYR A 137 15.39 -19.25 6.07
CA TYR A 137 14.65 -18.13 6.62
C TYR A 137 15.11 -17.83 8.04
N GLU A 138 15.51 -16.60 8.27
CA GLU A 138 15.95 -16.12 9.58
C GLU A 138 14.76 -15.55 10.38
N ILE A 139 14.53 -16.12 11.56
CA ILE A 139 13.69 -15.55 12.59
C ILE A 139 14.62 -14.73 13.49
N ALA A 140 14.76 -13.44 13.20
CA ALA A 140 15.69 -12.57 13.92
C ALA A 140 15.43 -12.53 15.44
N VAL A 141 14.15 -12.47 15.84
CA VAL A 141 13.71 -12.47 17.25
C VAL A 141 12.45 -13.32 17.39
N ALA A 142 12.55 -14.43 18.10
CA ALA A 142 11.42 -15.32 18.35
C ALA A 142 10.42 -14.69 19.33
N VAL A 143 9.23 -14.34 18.84
CA VAL A 143 8.12 -13.84 19.65
C VAL A 143 6.84 -14.53 19.20
N GLU A 144 5.97 -14.85 20.16
CA GLU A 144 4.67 -15.43 19.87
C GLU A 144 3.87 -14.53 18.92
N THR A 145 3.43 -15.09 17.79
CA THR A 145 2.70 -14.32 16.78
C THR A 145 1.29 -14.00 17.29
N PRO A 146 0.86 -12.73 17.26
CA PRO A 146 -0.48 -12.34 17.69
C PRO A 146 -1.58 -13.15 16.96
N MET A 147 -2.38 -13.88 17.72
CA MET A 147 -3.56 -14.57 17.18
C MET A 147 -4.79 -13.64 17.19
N PRO A 148 -5.81 -13.87 16.35
CA PRO A 148 -7.05 -13.07 16.29
C PRO A 148 -7.93 -13.20 17.55
N GLU A 149 -7.40 -12.82 18.70
CA GLU A 149 -8.06 -12.80 20.00
C GLU A 149 -8.49 -11.39 20.39
N TRP A 150 -9.53 -11.27 21.20
CA TRP A 150 -10.06 -9.98 21.66
C TRP A 150 -8.98 -9.06 22.26
N ARG A 151 -8.03 -9.60 23.01
CA ARG A 151 -6.91 -8.84 23.60
C ARG A 151 -6.09 -8.11 22.52
N PHE A 152 -5.69 -8.81 21.46
CA PHE A 152 -4.89 -8.23 20.39
C PHE A 152 -5.70 -7.30 19.51
N PHE A 153 -6.98 -7.61 19.24
CA PHE A 153 -7.89 -6.68 18.56
C PHE A 153 -7.99 -5.36 19.33
N ALA A 154 -8.19 -5.43 20.65
CA ALA A 154 -8.25 -4.23 21.50
C ALA A 154 -6.93 -3.46 21.49
N ALA A 155 -5.79 -4.15 21.63
CA ALA A 155 -4.46 -3.52 21.60
C ALA A 155 -4.20 -2.79 20.28
N PHE A 156 -4.40 -3.45 19.13
CA PHE A 156 -4.23 -2.82 17.83
C PHE A 156 -5.24 -1.70 17.58
N THR A 157 -6.47 -1.82 18.08
CA THR A 157 -7.45 -0.71 18.04
C THR A 157 -6.95 0.51 18.79
N ILE A 158 -6.43 0.32 20.00
CA ILE A 158 -5.89 1.41 20.81
C ILE A 158 -4.70 2.06 20.11
N ILE A 159 -3.79 1.25 19.55
CA ILE A 159 -2.66 1.75 18.75
C ILE A 159 -3.17 2.56 17.56
N GLY A 160 -4.10 2.04 16.75
CA GLY A 160 -4.65 2.74 15.61
C GLY A 160 -5.39 4.03 15.98
N ILE A 161 -6.03 4.08 17.15
CA ILE A 161 -6.62 5.31 17.70
C ILE A 161 -5.54 6.33 18.06
N TYR A 162 -4.46 5.91 18.73
CA TYR A 162 -3.37 6.81 19.13
C TYR A 162 -2.54 7.33 17.96
N VAL A 163 -2.39 6.54 16.90
CA VAL A 163 -1.58 6.90 15.74
C VAL A 163 -2.41 7.63 14.67
N GLY A 164 -3.61 7.15 14.37
CA GLY A 164 -4.44 7.70 13.28
C GLY A 164 -5.48 8.70 13.79
N VAL A 165 -6.43 8.21 14.59
CA VAL A 165 -7.63 9.00 14.93
C VAL A 165 -7.31 10.24 15.75
N ILE A 166 -6.61 10.08 16.88
CA ILE A 166 -6.33 11.20 17.80
C ILE A 166 -5.46 12.26 17.10
N PRO A 167 -4.32 11.92 16.47
CA PRO A 167 -3.46 12.93 15.84
C PRO A 167 -4.15 13.69 14.72
N VAL A 168 -4.87 13.01 13.82
CA VAL A 168 -5.63 13.70 12.76
C VAL A 168 -6.64 14.67 13.38
N MET A 169 -7.36 14.25 14.43
CA MET A 169 -8.30 15.13 15.16
C MET A 169 -7.62 16.31 15.83
N LEU A 170 -6.45 16.10 16.45
CA LEU A 170 -5.63 17.17 17.00
C LEU A 170 -5.27 18.16 15.90
N GLY A 171 -4.86 17.68 14.72
CA GLY A 171 -4.60 18.50 13.54
C GLY A 171 -5.78 19.38 13.11
N LEU A 172 -7.01 18.91 13.27
CA LEU A 172 -8.21 19.71 12.99
C LEU A 172 -8.38 20.88 13.96
N LEU A 173 -7.80 20.83 15.17
CA LEU A 173 -7.87 21.92 16.16
C LEU A 173 -7.14 23.18 15.69
N TRP A 174 -6.31 23.09 14.64
CA TRP A 174 -5.74 24.27 13.99
C TRP A 174 -6.75 25.04 13.13
N PHE A 175 -7.96 24.51 12.87
CA PHE A 175 -8.96 25.20 12.04
C PHE A 175 -9.24 26.66 12.43
N PRO A 176 -9.40 27.04 13.72
CA PRO A 176 -9.61 28.43 14.11
C PRO A 176 -8.41 29.32 13.77
N LEU A 177 -7.18 28.81 13.90
CA LEU A 177 -5.97 29.55 13.51
C LEU A 177 -5.91 29.71 12.00
N VAL A 178 -6.12 28.62 11.27
CA VAL A 178 -6.12 28.57 9.80
C VAL A 178 -7.15 29.55 9.22
N SER A 179 -8.33 29.64 9.84
CA SER A 179 -9.40 30.56 9.41
C SER A 179 -9.08 32.04 9.60
N ARG A 180 -8.02 32.36 10.37
CA ARG A 180 -7.56 33.74 10.63
C ARG A 180 -6.33 34.12 9.82
N LEU A 181 -5.69 33.18 9.11
CA LEU A 181 -4.48 33.44 8.36
C LEU A 181 -4.77 34.28 7.10
N GLY A 182 -3.94 35.30 6.86
CA GLY A 182 -3.92 36.01 5.58
C GLY A 182 -3.37 35.13 4.46
N LYS A 183 -3.47 35.62 3.21
CA LYS A 183 -3.03 34.89 2.00
C LYS A 183 -1.60 34.34 2.11
N THR A 184 -0.67 35.12 2.66
CA THR A 184 0.73 34.74 2.84
C THR A 184 0.91 33.60 3.85
N GLY A 185 0.21 33.67 4.99
CA GLY A 185 0.29 32.65 6.03
C GLY A 185 -0.33 31.33 5.58
N LEU A 186 -1.48 31.38 4.90
CA LEU A 186 -2.09 30.19 4.30
C LEU A 186 -1.19 29.58 3.23
N ALA A 187 -0.52 30.40 2.41
CA ALA A 187 0.40 29.91 1.39
C ALA A 187 1.63 29.22 2.01
N PHE A 188 2.22 29.76 3.06
CA PHE A 188 3.30 29.12 3.81
C PHE A 188 2.85 27.79 4.42
N LEU A 189 1.67 27.76 5.03
CA LEU A 189 1.15 26.58 5.71
C LEU A 189 0.80 25.43 4.75
N LEU A 190 0.20 25.76 3.61
CA LEU A 190 -0.10 24.78 2.57
C LEU A 190 1.18 24.25 1.92
N SER A 191 2.21 25.08 1.74
CA SER A 191 3.48 24.61 1.17
C SER A 191 4.30 23.81 2.17
N LEU A 192 4.22 24.14 3.46
CA LEU A 192 4.70 23.29 4.56
C LEU A 192 4.10 21.89 4.46
N THR A 193 2.78 21.82 4.31
CA THR A 193 2.06 20.56 4.13
C THR A 193 2.55 19.78 2.91
N ILE A 194 2.73 20.44 1.76
CA ILE A 194 3.31 19.78 0.57
C ILE A 194 4.71 19.25 0.85
N GLY A 195 5.57 20.02 1.54
CA GLY A 195 6.92 19.60 1.90
C GLY A 195 6.95 18.33 2.76
N LEU A 196 6.05 18.24 3.75
CA LEU A 196 5.88 17.06 4.60
C LEU A 196 5.45 15.84 3.74
N LEU A 197 4.41 16.02 2.90
CA LEU A 197 3.87 14.95 2.06
C LEU A 197 4.86 14.46 0.99
N LEU A 198 5.72 15.33 0.46
CA LEU A 198 6.75 14.93 -0.51
C LEU A 198 7.83 14.03 0.14
N PHE A 199 8.20 14.29 1.39
CA PHE A 199 9.08 13.39 2.12
C PHE A 199 8.42 12.01 2.31
N LEU A 200 7.16 12.00 2.78
CA LEU A 200 6.40 10.77 2.98
C LEU A 200 6.21 9.97 1.68
N LEU A 201 5.98 10.65 0.55
CA LEU A 201 5.90 10.02 -0.76
C LEU A 201 7.17 9.22 -1.08
N VAL A 202 8.34 9.79 -0.79
CA VAL A 202 9.64 9.14 -1.03
C VAL A 202 9.82 7.97 -0.06
N ASP A 203 9.55 8.17 1.22
CA ASP A 203 9.77 7.16 2.26
C ASP A 203 8.84 5.95 2.09
N THR A 204 7.54 6.19 1.95
CA THR A 204 6.54 5.14 1.69
C THR A 204 6.82 4.42 0.37
N GLY A 205 7.26 5.18 -0.65
CA GLY A 205 7.64 4.61 -1.94
C GLY A 205 8.86 3.70 -1.85
N ARG A 206 9.87 4.10 -1.07
CA ARG A 206 11.07 3.29 -0.81
C ARG A 206 10.71 2.01 -0.08
N GLU A 207 9.94 2.08 0.99
CA GLU A 207 9.54 0.91 1.77
C GLU A 207 8.69 -0.06 0.94
N GLY A 208 7.73 0.45 0.18
CA GLY A 208 6.95 -0.36 -0.77
C GLY A 208 7.82 -1.02 -1.83
N PHE A 209 8.86 -0.33 -2.31
CA PHE A 209 9.82 -0.88 -3.27
C PHE A 209 10.70 -1.96 -2.65
N GLU A 210 11.18 -1.77 -1.43
CA GLU A 210 12.01 -2.75 -0.71
C GLU A 210 11.27 -4.07 -0.50
N ILE A 211 9.99 -4.03 -0.12
CA ILE A 211 9.16 -5.24 -0.01
C ILE A 211 8.90 -5.83 -1.41
N ALA A 212 8.63 -4.98 -2.40
CA ALA A 212 8.30 -5.41 -3.76
C ALA A 212 9.43 -6.17 -4.47
N VAL A 213 10.69 -5.87 -4.17
CA VAL A 213 11.85 -6.53 -4.81
C VAL A 213 12.24 -7.86 -4.15
N VAL A 214 11.83 -8.10 -2.90
CA VAL A 214 12.08 -9.37 -2.19
C VAL A 214 10.89 -10.32 -2.26
N MET A 215 9.79 -9.89 -2.86
CA MET A 215 8.63 -10.74 -3.10
C MET A 215 8.93 -11.81 -4.17
N PRO A 216 8.21 -12.95 -4.11
CA PRO A 216 8.20 -13.92 -5.20
C PRO A 216 8.04 -13.24 -6.57
N GLU A 217 8.92 -13.57 -7.53
CA GLU A 217 8.98 -12.99 -8.87
C GLU A 217 7.62 -13.12 -9.58
N SER A 218 6.93 -14.25 -9.37
CA SER A 218 5.62 -14.51 -9.97
C SER A 218 4.56 -13.46 -9.59
N TYR A 219 4.71 -12.79 -8.45
CA TYR A 219 3.78 -11.74 -8.02
C TYR A 219 4.07 -10.38 -8.65
N HIS A 220 5.18 -10.21 -9.36
CA HIS A 220 5.55 -8.96 -10.04
C HIS A 220 5.43 -7.75 -9.10
N GLY A 221 6.04 -7.83 -7.91
CA GLY A 221 5.83 -6.87 -6.81
C GLY A 221 6.03 -5.41 -7.23
N VAL A 222 7.06 -5.11 -8.02
CA VAL A 222 7.32 -3.73 -8.49
C VAL A 222 6.19 -3.22 -9.38
N ALA A 223 5.68 -4.06 -10.29
CA ALA A 223 4.53 -3.70 -11.12
C ALA A 223 3.27 -3.50 -10.27
N LEU A 224 3.05 -4.36 -9.27
CA LEU A 224 1.94 -4.21 -8.32
C LEU A 224 2.00 -2.88 -7.58
N LEU A 225 3.18 -2.46 -7.10
CA LEU A 225 3.38 -1.19 -6.41
C LEU A 225 2.94 -0.01 -7.27
N PHE A 226 3.50 0.11 -8.49
CA PHE A 226 3.22 1.22 -9.39
C PHE A 226 1.80 1.19 -9.92
N PHE A 227 1.25 0.00 -10.21
CA PHE A 227 -0.13 -0.14 -10.63
C PHE A 227 -1.10 0.29 -9.52
N SER A 228 -0.80 -0.06 -8.27
CA SER A 228 -1.57 0.35 -7.09
C SER A 228 -1.52 1.87 -6.91
N ALA A 229 -0.33 2.46 -7.02
CA ALA A 229 -0.17 3.92 -6.97
C ALA A 229 -0.95 4.64 -8.08
N ALA A 230 -0.84 4.16 -9.32
CA ALA A 230 -1.62 4.71 -10.44
C ALA A 230 -3.13 4.56 -10.21
N THR A 231 -3.57 3.41 -9.69
CA THR A 231 -4.98 3.13 -9.40
C THR A 231 -5.53 4.08 -8.34
N ALA A 232 -4.82 4.28 -7.23
CA ALA A 232 -5.24 5.24 -6.20
C ALA A 232 -5.29 6.67 -6.74
N TYR A 233 -4.25 7.10 -7.46
CA TYR A 233 -4.18 8.44 -8.04
C TYR A 233 -5.35 8.70 -9.01
N LEU A 234 -5.55 7.81 -9.98
CA LEU A 234 -6.62 7.93 -10.98
C LEU A 234 -8.00 7.76 -10.35
N GLY A 235 -8.14 6.86 -9.37
CA GLY A 235 -9.38 6.65 -8.63
C GLY A 235 -9.83 7.90 -7.87
N LEU A 236 -8.91 8.58 -7.19
CA LEU A 236 -9.20 9.84 -6.50
C LEU A 236 -9.51 10.99 -7.48
N GLU A 237 -8.82 11.06 -8.64
CA GLU A 237 -9.14 12.06 -9.66
C GLU A 237 -10.51 11.78 -10.32
N ALA A 238 -10.85 10.52 -10.57
CA ALA A 238 -12.15 10.11 -11.06
C ALA A 238 -13.25 10.46 -10.04
N LEU A 239 -13.04 10.12 -8.76
CA LEU A 239 -13.94 10.46 -7.66
C LEU A 239 -14.15 11.98 -7.55
N ARG A 240 -13.07 12.76 -7.67
CA ARG A 240 -13.13 14.23 -7.71
C ARG A 240 -14.04 14.72 -8.82
N SER A 241 -13.82 14.26 -10.06
CA SER A 241 -14.59 14.68 -11.22
C SER A 241 -16.07 14.31 -11.12
N TRP A 242 -16.37 13.14 -10.56
CA TRP A 242 -17.72 12.66 -10.33
C TRP A 242 -18.44 13.49 -9.25
N LEU A 243 -17.78 13.72 -8.11
CA LEU A 243 -18.32 14.53 -7.01
C LEU A 243 -18.57 15.97 -7.46
N SER A 244 -17.64 16.58 -8.21
CA SER A 244 -17.81 17.94 -8.72
C SER A 244 -18.98 18.04 -9.70
N THR A 245 -19.14 17.07 -10.59
CA THR A 245 -20.24 17.06 -11.57
C THR A 245 -21.60 16.89 -10.89
N ARG A 246 -21.69 15.97 -9.92
CA ARG A 246 -22.94 15.70 -9.20
C ARG A 246 -23.39 16.90 -8.35
N LYS A 247 -22.44 17.57 -7.67
CA LYS A 247 -22.72 18.74 -6.84
C LYS A 247 -23.15 19.95 -7.68
N SER A 248 -22.51 20.16 -8.85
CA SER A 248 -22.91 21.21 -9.80
C SER A 248 -24.33 21.00 -10.35
N ARG A 249 -24.78 19.75 -10.52
CA ARG A 249 -26.18 19.44 -10.91
C ARG A 249 -27.19 19.65 -9.78
N ALA A 250 -26.81 19.34 -8.55
CA ALA A 250 -27.70 19.43 -7.39
C ALA A 250 -27.93 20.86 -6.91
N ASN A 251 -26.90 21.72 -6.96
CA ASN A 251 -26.98 23.13 -6.58
C ASN A 251 -26.26 24.03 -7.60
N PRO A 252 -26.90 24.33 -8.75
CA PRO A 252 -26.37 25.29 -9.72
C PRO A 252 -26.32 26.69 -9.09
N GLY A 253 -25.16 27.06 -8.54
CA GLY A 253 -24.92 28.37 -7.89
C GLY A 253 -24.12 28.31 -6.59
N MET A 254 -24.04 27.16 -5.92
CA MET A 254 -23.30 27.00 -4.65
C MET A 254 -22.05 26.13 -4.82
N VAL A 255 -21.12 26.60 -5.64
CA VAL A 255 -19.83 25.92 -5.84
C VAL A 255 -18.80 26.47 -4.85
N SER A 256 -18.84 25.98 -3.62
CA SER A 256 -17.56 25.83 -2.91
C SER A 256 -17.10 24.39 -3.13
N GLY A 257 -16.21 24.22 -4.13
CA GLY A 257 -15.49 22.98 -4.38
C GLY A 257 -14.55 22.60 -3.23
N LYS A 258 -14.34 23.51 -2.27
CA LYS A 258 -13.41 23.35 -1.14
C LYS A 258 -13.78 22.20 -0.21
N TRP A 259 -15.07 21.93 0.04
CA TRP A 259 -15.46 20.75 0.82
C TRP A 259 -15.17 19.44 0.08
N VAL A 260 -15.35 19.42 -1.24
CA VAL A 260 -15.00 18.23 -2.05
C VAL A 260 -13.50 18.01 -2.00
N ILE A 261 -12.70 19.08 -2.09
CA ILE A 261 -11.25 19.02 -1.91
C ILE A 261 -10.91 18.50 -0.51
N ALA A 262 -11.47 19.06 0.55
CA ALA A 262 -11.23 18.60 1.92
C ALA A 262 -11.60 17.12 2.14
N LEU A 263 -12.71 16.66 1.55
CA LEU A 263 -13.10 15.24 1.57
C LEU A 263 -12.08 14.37 0.83
N LEU A 264 -11.65 14.77 -0.36
CA LEU A 264 -10.67 13.99 -1.11
C LEU A 264 -9.31 13.97 -0.41
N VAL A 265 -8.91 15.08 0.22
CA VAL A 265 -7.72 15.14 1.08
C VAL A 265 -7.88 14.17 2.24
N ALA A 266 -9.02 14.17 2.94
CA ALA A 266 -9.29 13.22 4.03
C ALA A 266 -9.29 11.75 3.57
N ILE A 267 -9.84 11.44 2.40
CA ILE A 267 -9.80 10.07 1.82
C ILE A 267 -8.38 9.69 1.44
N GLY A 268 -7.62 10.60 0.82
CA GLY A 268 -6.24 10.37 0.43
C GLY A 268 -5.34 10.12 1.64
N ILE A 269 -5.49 10.92 2.69
CA ILE A 269 -4.86 10.70 4.00
C ILE A 269 -5.30 9.35 4.57
N GLY A 270 -6.60 9.05 4.61
CA GLY A 270 -7.08 7.75 5.10
C GLY A 270 -6.47 6.54 4.40
N LEU A 271 -6.25 6.59 3.08
CA LEU A 271 -5.57 5.52 2.35
C LEU A 271 -4.08 5.41 2.72
N HIS A 272 -3.40 6.54 2.97
CA HIS A 272 -2.03 6.54 3.46
C HIS A 272 -1.93 5.95 4.86
N ASN A 273 -2.77 6.40 5.80
CA ASN A 273 -2.72 5.98 7.20
C ASN A 273 -3.15 4.51 7.38
N PHE A 274 -3.86 3.93 6.40
CA PHE A 274 -4.05 2.48 6.33
C PHE A 274 -2.71 1.74 6.17
N GLY A 275 -1.84 2.23 5.29
CA GLY A 275 -0.50 1.66 5.06
C GLY A 275 0.38 1.74 6.30
N GLU A 276 0.36 2.88 7.01
CA GLU A 276 1.03 3.02 8.32
C GLU A 276 0.53 2.00 9.35
N GLY A 277 -0.80 1.84 9.44
CA GLY A 277 -1.38 0.85 10.33
C GLY A 277 -0.88 -0.55 9.99
N LEU A 278 -0.80 -0.89 8.70
CA LEU A 278 -0.28 -2.18 8.25
C LEU A 278 1.17 -2.39 8.68
N ALA A 279 2.03 -1.38 8.51
CA ALA A 279 3.44 -1.42 8.90
C ALA A 279 3.59 -1.61 10.42
N ILE A 280 2.84 -0.88 11.24
CA ILE A 280 2.84 -1.05 12.70
C ILE A 280 2.38 -2.47 13.09
N GLY A 281 1.26 -2.93 12.53
CA GLY A 281 0.74 -4.28 12.80
C GLY A 281 1.75 -5.36 12.43
N ALA A 282 2.38 -5.24 11.26
CA ALA A 282 3.41 -6.16 10.77
C ALA A 282 4.64 -6.19 11.68
N ALA A 283 5.13 -5.02 12.13
CA ALA A 283 6.26 -4.93 13.04
C ALA A 283 6.01 -5.69 14.35
N PHE A 284 4.82 -5.55 14.95
CA PHE A 284 4.46 -6.32 16.14
C PHE A 284 4.26 -7.82 15.85
N ALA A 285 3.71 -8.17 14.69
CA ALA A 285 3.52 -9.56 14.29
C ALA A 285 4.85 -10.31 14.09
N GLN A 286 5.90 -9.58 13.68
CA GLN A 286 7.25 -10.09 13.47
C GLN A 286 8.15 -10.01 14.72
N GLY A 287 7.59 -9.61 15.87
CA GLY A 287 8.37 -9.46 17.11
C GLY A 287 9.28 -8.22 17.16
N ALA A 288 9.24 -7.36 16.14
CA ALA A 288 10.01 -6.13 16.04
C ALA A 288 9.37 -4.98 16.86
N ALA A 289 9.18 -5.20 18.17
CA ALA A 289 8.50 -4.23 19.06
C ALA A 289 9.20 -2.87 19.13
N GLY A 290 10.54 -2.84 19.03
CA GLY A 290 11.33 -1.62 18.93
C GLY A 290 10.92 -0.80 17.69
N LEU A 291 10.96 -1.43 16.51
CA LEU A 291 10.51 -0.82 15.25
C LEU A 291 9.06 -0.35 15.36
N GLY A 292 8.15 -1.19 15.87
CA GLY A 292 6.74 -0.83 16.06
C GLY A 292 6.56 0.41 16.94
N THR A 293 7.36 0.57 17.99
CA THR A 293 7.32 1.75 18.88
C THR A 293 7.81 3.01 18.16
N LEU A 294 8.89 2.90 17.40
CA LEU A 294 9.42 4.01 16.59
C LEU A 294 8.39 4.46 15.55
N LEU A 295 7.79 3.51 14.82
CA LEU A 295 6.71 3.79 13.86
C LEU A 295 5.53 4.50 14.53
N ILE A 296 5.07 4.04 15.71
CA ILE A 296 3.98 4.70 16.45
C ILE A 296 4.32 6.18 16.71
N VAL A 297 5.52 6.48 17.22
CA VAL A 297 5.92 7.85 17.56
C VAL A 297 6.04 8.71 16.30
N GLY A 298 6.75 8.22 15.29
CA GLY A 298 6.93 8.92 14.02
C GLY A 298 5.59 9.23 13.36
N PHE A 299 4.71 8.22 13.26
CA PHE A 299 3.40 8.34 12.62
C PHE A 299 2.46 9.27 13.36
N THR A 300 2.44 9.20 14.69
CA THR A 300 1.65 10.12 15.53
C THR A 300 2.03 11.59 15.28
N LEU A 301 3.33 11.88 15.13
CA LEU A 301 3.81 13.26 14.93
C LEU A 301 3.36 13.81 13.57
N HIS A 302 3.51 13.06 12.47
CA HIS A 302 3.11 13.58 11.16
C HIS A 302 1.59 13.55 10.96
N ASN A 303 0.86 12.57 11.48
CA ASN A 303 -0.61 12.53 11.39
C ASN A 303 -1.28 13.74 12.04
N THR A 304 -0.62 14.35 13.04
CA THR A 304 -1.06 15.63 13.61
C THR A 304 -1.03 16.75 12.57
N THR A 305 -0.04 16.77 11.69
CA THR A 305 0.07 17.76 10.62
C THR A 305 -0.86 17.48 9.44
N GLU A 306 -1.38 16.27 9.29
CA GLU A 306 -2.32 15.91 8.22
C GLU A 306 -3.72 16.47 8.45
N GLY A 307 -4.16 16.56 9.71
CA GLY A 307 -5.42 17.24 10.05
C GLY A 307 -5.41 18.71 9.59
N LEU A 308 -4.25 19.36 9.58
CA LEU A 308 -4.07 20.70 9.02
C LEU A 308 -4.36 20.73 7.51
N ALA A 309 -3.89 19.73 6.77
CA ALA A 309 -4.11 19.58 5.33
C ALA A 309 -5.60 19.45 5.00
N ILE A 310 -6.35 18.73 5.83
CA ILE A 310 -7.81 18.57 5.70
C ILE A 310 -8.54 19.91 5.86
N VAL A 311 -8.13 20.72 6.84
CA VAL A 311 -8.82 21.97 7.17
C VAL A 311 -8.39 23.18 6.33
N ALA A 312 -7.20 23.13 5.72
CA ALA A 312 -6.68 24.25 4.94
C ALA A 312 -7.53 24.64 3.72
N PRO A 313 -8.11 23.70 2.94
CA PRO A 313 -9.12 24.03 1.94
C PRO A 313 -10.35 24.73 2.52
N LEU A 314 -10.66 24.52 3.80
CA LEU A 314 -11.85 25.04 4.47
C LEU A 314 -11.63 26.41 5.16
N ALA A 315 -10.42 26.99 5.10
CA ALA A 315 -10.01 28.17 5.87
C ALA A 315 -11.03 29.34 5.85
N ASN A 316 -11.66 29.58 4.70
CA ASN A 316 -12.61 30.68 4.50
C ASN A 316 -14.07 30.23 4.36
N GLU A 317 -14.39 29.01 4.82
CA GLU A 317 -15.74 28.45 4.78
C GLU A 317 -16.33 28.33 6.19
N ARG A 318 -17.65 28.53 6.30
CA ARG A 318 -18.36 28.23 7.55
C ARG A 318 -18.53 26.73 7.66
N THR A 319 -17.63 26.08 8.40
CA THR A 319 -17.64 24.63 8.61
C THR A 319 -18.17 24.29 10.00
N ARG A 320 -19.09 23.31 10.09
CA ARG A 320 -19.59 22.81 11.38
C ARG A 320 -18.57 21.83 11.98
N ILE A 321 -18.47 21.80 13.31
CA ILE A 321 -17.57 20.88 14.03
C ILE A 321 -17.84 19.42 13.63
N VAL A 322 -19.11 19.04 13.46
CA VAL A 322 -19.49 17.68 13.05
C VAL A 322 -18.92 17.31 11.68
N ASP A 323 -18.81 18.27 10.76
CA ASP A 323 -18.25 18.00 9.43
C ASP A 323 -16.72 17.86 9.50
N LEU A 324 -16.05 18.62 10.38
CA LEU A 324 -14.63 18.42 10.69
C LEU A 324 -14.39 17.03 11.31
N LEU A 325 -15.19 16.63 12.29
CA LEU A 325 -15.09 15.30 12.91
C LEU A 325 -15.28 14.19 11.87
N LYS A 326 -16.22 14.31 10.94
CA LYS A 326 -16.37 13.31 9.87
C LYS A 326 -15.12 13.20 9.01
N LEU A 327 -14.53 14.33 8.61
CA LEU A 327 -13.31 14.35 7.82
C LEU A 327 -12.13 13.74 8.59
N GLY A 328 -11.99 14.06 9.88
CA GLY A 328 -10.96 13.46 10.73
C GLY A 328 -11.13 11.96 10.90
N LEU A 329 -12.37 11.46 11.03
CA LEU A 329 -12.63 10.03 11.13
C LEU A 329 -12.32 9.32 9.81
N ILE A 330 -12.63 9.94 8.66
CA ILE A 330 -12.28 9.41 7.34
C ILE A 330 -10.77 9.30 7.18
N GLY A 331 -10.01 10.29 7.68
CA GLY A 331 -8.54 10.26 7.67
C GLY A 331 -7.93 9.27 8.66
N GLY A 332 -8.45 9.17 9.88
CA GLY A 332 -7.78 8.44 10.97
C GLY A 332 -8.25 7.01 11.24
N ILE A 333 -9.52 6.65 10.96
CA ILE A 333 -10.03 5.28 11.21
C ILE A 333 -9.27 4.21 10.39
N PRO A 334 -8.88 4.46 9.12
CA PRO A 334 -8.19 3.43 8.34
C PRO A 334 -6.90 2.88 8.99
N THR A 335 -6.21 3.64 9.84
CA THR A 335 -5.07 3.14 10.61
C THR A 335 -5.42 1.94 11.48
N ILE A 336 -6.60 1.95 12.11
CA ILE A 336 -7.09 0.83 12.93
C ILE A 336 -7.19 -0.44 12.06
N LEU A 337 -7.82 -0.31 10.89
CA LEU A 337 -7.97 -1.42 9.97
C LEU A 337 -6.62 -1.93 9.46
N GLY A 338 -5.69 -1.02 9.19
CA GLY A 338 -4.30 -1.34 8.85
C GLY A 338 -3.63 -2.16 9.96
N THR A 339 -3.68 -1.71 11.22
CA THR A 339 -3.05 -2.42 12.35
C THR A 339 -3.60 -3.82 12.56
N TRP A 340 -4.91 -4.02 12.36
CA TRP A 340 -5.50 -5.36 12.41
C TRP A 340 -5.00 -6.23 11.28
N LEU A 341 -5.03 -5.73 10.05
CA LEU A 341 -4.62 -6.52 8.88
C LEU A 341 -3.13 -6.88 8.95
N GLY A 342 -2.28 -5.92 9.31
CA GLY A 342 -0.84 -6.12 9.48
C GLY A 342 -0.52 -7.06 10.65
N GLY A 343 -1.27 -6.95 11.74
CA GLY A 343 -1.07 -7.77 12.95
C GLY A 343 -1.48 -9.22 12.82
N PHE A 344 -2.51 -9.54 12.03
CA PHE A 344 -3.09 -10.89 11.96
C PHE A 344 -2.88 -11.61 10.63
N VAL A 345 -2.75 -10.87 9.54
CA VAL A 345 -2.73 -11.42 8.17
C VAL A 345 -1.66 -10.71 7.35
N TYR A 346 -0.47 -10.56 7.93
CA TYR A 346 0.67 -10.02 7.19
C TYR A 346 0.90 -10.82 5.91
N SER A 347 0.96 -10.10 4.79
CA SER A 347 1.37 -10.63 3.50
C SER A 347 2.18 -9.55 2.78
N PRO A 348 3.32 -9.92 2.18
CA PRO A 348 4.07 -9.00 1.32
C PRO A 348 3.20 -8.38 0.21
N VAL A 349 2.29 -9.18 -0.38
CA VAL A 349 1.35 -8.71 -1.42
C VAL A 349 0.46 -7.59 -0.91
N TRP A 350 -0.16 -7.77 0.27
CA TRP A 350 -1.00 -6.73 0.87
C TRP A 350 -0.18 -5.49 1.22
N SER A 351 1.05 -5.68 1.69
CA SER A 351 1.96 -4.58 2.02
C SER A 351 2.28 -3.73 0.80
N VAL A 352 2.72 -4.34 -0.29
CA VAL A 352 3.03 -3.64 -1.54
C VAL A 352 1.80 -2.98 -2.15
N LEU A 353 0.65 -3.67 -2.15
CA LEU A 353 -0.61 -3.11 -2.65
C LEU A 353 -0.99 -1.83 -1.91
N PHE A 354 -1.03 -1.87 -0.57
CA PHE A 354 -1.50 -0.74 0.23
C PHE A 354 -0.47 0.38 0.36
N LEU A 355 0.83 0.08 0.44
CA LEU A 355 1.88 1.10 0.35
C LEU A 355 1.84 1.80 -1.01
N GLY A 356 1.64 1.04 -2.10
CA GLY A 356 1.44 1.59 -3.43
C GLY A 356 0.21 2.49 -3.51
N LEU A 357 -0.94 2.04 -3.01
CA LEU A 357 -2.15 2.87 -2.91
C LEU A 357 -1.88 4.16 -2.10
N GLY A 358 -1.13 4.07 -1.00
CA GLY A 358 -0.70 5.21 -0.19
C GLY A 358 0.15 6.22 -0.98
N VAL A 359 1.18 5.75 -1.69
CA VAL A 359 2.02 6.57 -2.58
C VAL A 359 1.16 7.31 -3.61
N GLY A 360 0.25 6.60 -4.28
CA GLY A 360 -0.66 7.18 -5.25
C GLY A 360 -1.60 8.24 -4.65
N ALA A 361 -2.12 7.97 -3.45
CA ALA A 361 -2.99 8.87 -2.72
C ALA A 361 -2.26 10.15 -2.29
N ILE A 362 -1.05 10.04 -1.71
CA ILE A 362 -0.20 11.17 -1.33
C ILE A 362 0.10 12.04 -2.55
N ALA A 363 0.56 11.42 -3.65
CA ALA A 363 0.86 12.15 -4.89
C ALA A 363 -0.36 12.93 -5.39
N GLN A 364 -1.54 12.33 -5.30
CA GLN A 364 -2.78 12.97 -5.72
C GLN A 364 -3.15 14.16 -4.82
N VAL A 365 -3.02 14.02 -3.50
CA VAL A 365 -3.24 15.11 -2.54
C VAL A 365 -2.28 16.27 -2.76
N VAL A 366 -0.98 15.99 -2.99
CA VAL A 366 0.02 17.02 -3.34
C VAL A 366 -0.39 17.80 -4.57
N VAL A 367 -0.85 17.11 -5.63
CA VAL A 367 -1.35 17.74 -6.85
C VAL A 367 -2.59 18.60 -6.57
N GLN A 368 -3.51 18.14 -5.70
CA GLN A 368 -4.69 18.92 -5.34
C GLN A 368 -4.35 20.22 -4.61
N ILE A 369 -3.50 20.14 -3.58
CA ILE A 369 -3.09 21.31 -2.81
C ILE A 369 -2.35 22.29 -3.72
N THR A 370 -1.45 21.79 -4.56
CA THR A 370 -0.72 22.61 -5.54
C THR A 370 -1.69 23.30 -6.50
N ARG A 371 -2.64 22.58 -7.10
CA ARG A 371 -3.66 23.15 -8.00
C ARG A 371 -4.49 24.24 -7.32
N GLN A 372 -4.85 24.05 -6.05
CA GLN A 372 -5.57 25.06 -5.29
C GLN A 372 -4.76 26.35 -5.13
N MET A 373 -3.46 26.21 -4.88
CA MET A 373 -2.54 27.33 -4.68
C MET A 373 -2.18 28.08 -5.96
N THR A 374 -2.16 27.40 -7.11
CA THR A 374 -1.74 27.97 -8.40
C THR A 374 -2.90 28.48 -9.26
N THR A 375 -4.06 28.79 -8.65
CA THR A 375 -5.26 29.19 -9.40
C THR A 375 -5.06 30.48 -10.22
N ASP A 376 -4.23 31.40 -9.72
CA ASP A 376 -4.06 32.75 -10.31
C ASP A 376 -2.73 32.95 -11.07
N ALA A 377 -1.83 31.95 -11.09
CA ALA A 377 -0.51 32.08 -11.70
C ALA A 377 0.09 30.71 -12.07
N PRO A 378 1.01 30.64 -13.06
CA PRO A 378 1.76 29.42 -13.36
C PRO A 378 2.47 28.85 -12.12
N ALA A 379 2.47 27.53 -11.98
CA ALA A 379 3.01 26.84 -10.80
C ALA A 379 4.45 27.24 -10.46
N ALA A 380 5.32 27.38 -11.48
CA ALA A 380 6.72 27.78 -11.29
C ALA A 380 6.85 29.17 -10.61
N GLN A 381 6.04 30.15 -11.02
CA GLN A 381 6.06 31.49 -10.43
C GLN A 381 5.50 31.50 -9.01
N PHE A 382 4.53 30.63 -8.73
CA PHE A 382 3.97 30.48 -7.39
C PHE A 382 4.97 29.82 -6.43
N LEU A 383 5.65 28.76 -6.86
CA LEU A 383 6.68 28.04 -6.09
C LEU A 383 7.88 28.92 -5.74
N ALA A 384 8.22 29.89 -6.60
CA ALA A 384 9.32 30.83 -6.37
C ALA A 384 9.03 31.89 -5.30
N LYS A 385 7.79 31.99 -4.79
CA LYS A 385 7.46 32.96 -3.73
C LYS A 385 8.12 32.52 -2.42
N ALA A 386 8.80 33.44 -1.74
CA ALA A 386 9.53 33.17 -0.49
C ALA A 386 8.72 32.41 0.60
N PRO A 387 7.42 32.73 0.86
CA PRO A 387 6.61 31.96 1.82
C PRO A 387 6.37 30.52 1.37
N VAL A 388 6.21 30.30 0.06
CA VAL A 388 5.93 28.98 -0.51
C VAL A 388 7.19 28.11 -0.41
N LEU A 389 8.33 28.64 -0.88
CA LEU A 389 9.62 27.96 -0.80
C LEU A 389 10.01 27.67 0.66
N GLY A 390 9.87 28.67 1.54
CA GLY A 390 10.17 28.53 2.96
C GLY A 390 9.33 27.45 3.63
N GLY A 391 8.02 27.40 3.35
CA GLY A 391 7.16 26.32 3.86
C GLY A 391 7.56 24.96 3.30
N LEU A 392 7.76 24.82 1.98
CA LEU A 392 8.12 23.55 1.36
C LEU A 392 9.43 22.97 1.93
N CYS A 393 10.48 23.80 2.04
CA CYS A 393 11.74 23.38 2.66
C CYS A 393 11.57 23.06 4.14
N ALA A 394 10.84 23.89 4.91
CA ALA A 394 10.62 23.64 6.33
C ALA A 394 9.87 22.33 6.57
N GLY A 395 8.86 22.01 5.74
CA GLY A 395 8.11 20.76 5.84
C GLY A 395 9.03 19.56 5.61
N PHE A 396 9.79 19.57 4.52
CA PHE A 396 10.72 18.49 4.23
C PHE A 396 11.77 18.33 5.36
N VAL A 397 12.34 19.43 5.86
CA VAL A 397 13.34 19.40 6.95
C VAL A 397 12.74 18.88 8.25
N ILE A 398 11.51 19.26 8.60
CA ILE A 398 10.83 18.76 9.80
C ILE A 398 10.68 17.24 9.71
N MET A 399 10.22 16.70 8.57
CA MET A 399 10.13 15.25 8.40
C MET A 399 11.49 14.57 8.41
N TYR A 400 12.47 15.14 7.72
CA TYR A 400 13.83 14.60 7.68
C TYR A 400 14.45 14.51 9.08
N VAL A 401 14.34 15.57 9.88
CA VAL A 401 14.84 15.60 11.27
C VAL A 401 14.03 14.64 12.16
N THR A 402 12.72 14.56 11.98
CA THR A 402 11.87 13.63 12.74
C THR A 402 12.25 12.18 12.42
N GLY A 403 12.43 11.85 11.14
CA GLY A 403 12.92 10.55 10.68
C GLY A 403 14.31 10.22 11.23
N MET A 404 15.21 11.20 11.33
CA MET A 404 16.55 11.02 11.92
C MET A 404 16.53 10.83 13.46
N LEU A 405 15.53 11.39 14.16
CA LEU A 405 15.42 11.26 15.62
C LEU A 405 14.69 9.99 16.05
N VAL A 406 13.85 9.43 15.16
CA VAL A 406 13.00 8.27 15.43
C VAL A 406 13.52 7.00 14.72
N GLY A 407 14.24 7.13 13.62
CA GLY A 407 15.01 6.03 13.00
C GLY A 407 16.42 5.95 13.56
#